data_AF-A0A926HWR0-F1
#
_entry.id   AF-A0A926HWR0-F1
#
_cell.length_a   1.000
_cell.length_b   1.000
_cell.length_c   1.000
_cell.angle_alpha   90.00
_cell.angle_beta   90.00
_cell.angle_gamma   90.00
#
_symmetry.space_group_name_H-M   'P 1'
#
loop_
_entity.id
_entity.type
_entity.pdbx_description
1 polymer ?
#
loop_
_entity_poly.entity_id
_entity_poly.type
_entity_poly.pdbx_seq_one_letter_code
_entity_poly.pdbx_strand_id
1 'polypeptide(L)' 'MQNQYSDLRSMLAQDEEAYQYFMGLPDYVRDQINQRSGNVKTFESLQDYAENLLRGDD' A
#
# COMPACT_ATOMS: atom_id res chain seq x y z
N MET A 1 -12.84 -13.51 -6.90
CA MET A 1 -13.07 -12.58 -5.79
C MET A 1 -11.69 -12.12 -5.36
N GLN A 2 -11.32 -10.86 -5.60
CA GLN A 2 -10.08 -10.34 -5.02
C GLN A 2 -10.26 -10.34 -3.51
N ASN A 3 -9.43 -11.07 -2.78
CA ASN A 3 -9.47 -11.08 -1.32
C ASN A 3 -9.22 -9.65 -0.84
N GLN A 4 -10.23 -9.04 -0.23
CA GLN A 4 -10.08 -7.75 0.43
C GLN A 4 -9.61 -8.02 1.87
N TYR A 5 -8.48 -7.45 2.22
CA TYR A 5 -7.98 -7.42 3.59
C TYR A 5 -8.75 -6.35 4.40
N SER A 6 -8.74 -6.48 5.72
CA SER A 6 -9.36 -5.51 6.63
C SER A 6 -8.73 -4.11 6.51
N ASP A 7 -7.42 -4.08 6.36
CA ASP A 7 -6.60 -2.87 6.19
C ASP A 7 -5.22 -3.24 5.61
N LEU A 8 -4.42 -2.20 5.36
CA LEU A 8 -3.03 -2.34 4.92
C LEU A 8 -2.22 -3.29 5.81
N ARG A 9 -2.32 -3.16 7.14
CA ARG A 9 -1.48 -3.91 8.07
C ARG A 9 -1.80 -5.40 8.03
N SER A 10 -3.07 -5.73 7.88
CA SER A 10 -3.58 -7.08 7.70
C SER A 10 -3.09 -7.69 6.40
N MET A 11 -3.02 -6.89 5.33
CA MET A 11 -2.45 -7.30 4.05
C MET A 11 -0.94 -7.55 4.18
N LEU A 12 -0.18 -6.58 4.69
CA LEU A 12 1.28 -6.69 4.85
C LEU A 12 1.68 -7.87 5.75
N ALA A 13 0.81 -8.32 6.65
CA ALA A 13 1.06 -9.47 7.52
C ALA A 13 0.77 -10.83 6.86
N GLN A 14 -0.11 -10.86 5.84
CA GLN A 14 -0.58 -12.09 5.19
C GLN A 14 -0.03 -12.27 3.78
N ASP A 15 0.43 -11.20 3.16
CA ASP A 15 0.84 -11.12 1.77
C ASP A 15 2.30 -10.64 1.69
N GLU A 16 3.20 -11.59 1.44
CA GLU A 16 4.64 -11.31 1.33
C GLU A 16 4.94 -10.40 0.14
N GLU A 17 4.22 -10.54 -0.97
CA GLU A 17 4.40 -9.69 -2.16
C GLU A 17 4.03 -8.24 -1.84
N ALA A 18 2.88 -8.03 -1.19
CA ALA A 18 2.48 -6.71 -0.73
C ALA A 18 3.48 -6.11 0.26
N TYR A 19 4.03 -6.92 1.17
CA TYR A 19 5.07 -6.49 2.11
C TYR A 19 6.35 -6.02 1.41
N GLN A 20 6.88 -6.83 0.49
CA GLN A 20 8.11 -6.50 -0.25
C GLN A 20 7.91 -5.24 -1.10
N TYR A 21 6.77 -5.12 -1.78
CA TYR A 21 6.43 -3.92 -2.54
C TYR A 21 6.38 -2.69 -1.64
N PHE A 22 5.60 -2.75 -0.54
CA PHE A 22 5.48 -1.63 0.38
C PHE A 22 6.82 -1.21 0.98
N MET A 23 7.67 -2.17 1.36
CA MET A 23 8.98 -1.89 1.94
C MET A 23 9.97 -1.29 0.94
N GLY A 24 9.79 -1.52 -0.36
CA GLY A 24 10.59 -0.93 -1.43
C GLY A 24 10.20 0.51 -1.81
N LEU A 25 9.07 1.03 -1.31
CA LEU A 25 8.64 2.40 -1.56
C LEU A 25 9.47 3.42 -0.78
N PRO A 26 9.63 4.67 -1.28
CA PRO A 26 10.25 5.76 -0.52
C PRO A 26 9.56 6.02 0.81
N ASP A 27 10.32 6.48 1.82
CA ASP A 27 9.83 6.75 3.17
C ASP A 27 8.57 7.61 3.19
N TYR A 28 8.58 8.72 2.44
CA TYR A 28 7.44 9.65 2.37
C TYR A 28 6.18 9.01 1.78
N VAL A 29 6.33 8.07 0.84
CA VAL A 29 5.21 7.34 0.22
C VAL A 29 4.63 6.37 1.25
N ARG A 30 5.50 5.62 1.96
CA ARG A 30 5.10 4.69 3.02
C ARG A 30 4.36 5.41 4.15
N ASP A 31 4.86 6.58 4.56
CA ASP A 31 4.22 7.39 5.60
C ASP A 31 2.84 7.89 5.18
N GLN A 32 2.69 8.37 3.94
CA GLN A 32 1.40 8.81 3.43
C GLN A 32 0.40 7.67 3.25
N ILE A 33 0.86 6.48 2.82
CA ILE A 33 0.04 5.27 2.76
C ILE A 33 -0.42 4.86 4.17
N ASN A 34 0.48 4.89 5.15
CA ASN A 34 0.16 4.55 6.54
C ASN A 34 -0.95 5.45 7.12
N GLN A 35 -0.93 6.75 6.80
CA GLN A 35 -1.98 7.69 7.21
C GLN A 35 -3.36 7.36 6.62
N ARG A 36 -3.44 6.65 5.49
CA ARG A 36 -4.69 6.23 4.84
C ARG A 36 -4.85 4.72 4.73
N SER A 37 -4.21 3.98 5.64
CA SER A 37 -4.17 2.51 5.67
C SER A 37 -5.54 1.82 5.67
N GLY A 38 -6.60 2.48 6.14
CA GLY A 38 -7.97 1.94 6.16
C GLY A 38 -8.62 1.79 4.78
N ASN A 39 -8.11 2.49 3.74
CA ASN A 39 -8.63 2.40 2.37
C ASN A 39 -7.80 1.47 1.47
N VAL A 40 -6.63 1.03 1.93
CA VAL A 40 -5.73 0.14 1.19
C VAL A 40 -6.00 -1.29 1.63
N LYS A 41 -6.83 -2.00 0.86
CA LYS A 41 -7.36 -3.33 1.23
C LYS A 41 -7.02 -4.42 0.23
N THR A 42 -6.40 -4.06 -0.89
CA THR A 42 -5.91 -4.99 -1.91
C THR A 42 -4.55 -4.55 -2.38
N PHE A 43 -3.79 -5.47 -2.96
CA PHE A 43 -2.50 -5.16 -3.56
C PHE A 43 -2.62 -4.10 -4.68
N GLU A 44 -3.66 -4.22 -5.51
CA GLU A 44 -3.99 -3.23 -6.54
C GLU A 44 -4.20 -1.82 -5.94
N SER A 45 -4.98 -1.69 -4.87
CA SER A 45 -5.20 -0.39 -4.20
C SER A 45 -3.92 0.19 -3.60
N LEU A 46 -2.96 -0.66 -3.20
CA LEU A 46 -1.66 -0.24 -2.71
C LEU A 46 -0.80 0.30 -3.87
N GLN A 47 -0.76 -0.41 -4.98
CA GLN A 47 -0.02 -0.01 -6.18
C GLN A 47 -0.56 1.31 -6.74
N ASP A 48 -1.88 1.41 -6.94
CA ASP A 48 -2.53 2.62 -7.45
C ASP A 48 -2.23 3.84 -6.57
N TYR A 49 -2.28 3.67 -5.25
CA TYR A 49 -2.02 4.77 -4.34
C TYR A 49 -0.54 5.17 -4.34
N ALA A 50 0.36 4.20 -4.33
CA ALA A 50 1.80 4.46 -4.43
C ALA A 50 2.15 5.17 -5.74
N GLU A 51 1.59 4.75 -6.87
CA GLU A 51 1.81 5.41 -8.17
C GLU A 51 1.32 6.85 -8.18
N ASN A 52 0.14 7.12 -7.60
CA ASN A 52 -0.38 8.49 -7.51
C ASN A 52 0.52 9.39 -6.66
N LEU A 53 1.08 8.87 -5.57
CA LEU A 53 2.02 9.62 -4.73
C LEU A 53 3.36 9.86 -5.43
N LEU A 54 3.90 8.85 -6.12
CA LEU A 54 5.16 8.96 -6.87
C LEU A 54 5.06 9.91 -8.06
N ARG A 55 3.90 10.01 -8.71
CA ARG A 55 3.66 10.95 -9.82
C ARG A 55 3.41 12.39 -9.36
N GLY A 56 3.03 12.59 -8.10
CA GLY A 56 2.74 13.91 -7.53
C GLY A 56 3.92 14.58 -6.82
N ASP A 57 5.09 13.96 -6.82
CA ASP A 57 6.33 14.42 -6.16
C ASP A 57 7.25 15.25 -7.09
N ASP A 58 6.67 15.90 -8.11
CA ASP A 58 7.35 16.84 -9.03
C ASP A 58 7.06 18.32 -8.64
#